data_AF-A0A352S4D8-F1
#
_entry.id   AF-A0A352S4D8-F1
#
_cell.length_a   1.000
_cell.length_b   1.000
_cell.length_c   1.000
_cell.angle_alpha   90.00
_cell.angle_beta   90.00
_cell.angle_gamma   90.00
#
_symmetry.space_group_name_H-M   'P 1'
#
loop_
_entity.id
_entity.type
_entity.pdbx_description
1 polymer ?
#
loop_
_entity_poly.entity_id
_entity_poly.type
_entity_poly.pdbx_seq_one_letter_code
_entity_poly.pdbx_strand_id
1 'polypeptide(L)'
;CDQGGECQLQDLAVGYGGSESRYKEEKRVVFHKNVGPLISMEEMTRCIHCTRCVRFGQEVAGVMELGMLNRGEHSEITTFVGQTVDSELSGNMIDLC
;
A
#
# COMPACT_ATOMS: atom_id res chain seq x y z
N CYS A 1 2.98 13.26 0.98
CA CYS A 1 2.32 12.21 1.76
C CYS A 1 1.11 12.82 2.43
N ASP A 2 -0.07 12.40 2.03
CA ASP A 2 -1.35 12.73 2.66
C ASP A 2 -1.43 12.19 4.09
N GLN A 3 -0.92 10.97 4.32
CA GLN A 3 -0.81 10.35 5.65
C GLN A 3 0.28 10.95 6.55
N GLY A 4 0.92 12.05 6.15
CA GLY A 4 1.99 12.67 6.95
C GLY A 4 1.45 13.25 8.26
N GLY A 5 1.94 12.76 9.41
CA GLY A 5 1.47 13.15 10.75
C GLY A 5 0.52 12.15 11.42
N GLU A 6 -0.06 11.21 10.66
CA GLU A 6 -0.86 10.09 11.18
C GLU A 6 -0.33 8.71 10.72
N CYS A 7 0.83 8.71 10.05
CA CYS A 7 1.44 7.51 9.52
C CYS A 7 2.07 6.65 10.62
N GLN A 8 1.57 5.42 10.79
CA GLN A 8 2.13 4.45 11.74
C GLN A 8 3.62 4.16 11.49
N LEU A 9 4.09 4.17 10.23
CA LEU A 9 5.51 3.97 9.92
C LEU A 9 6.37 5.11 10.47
N GLN A 10 5.87 6.35 10.40
CA GLN A 10 6.55 7.52 10.95
C GLN A 10 6.64 7.42 12.48
N ASP A 11 5.52 7.11 13.14
CA ASP A 11 5.46 6.99 14.59
C ASP A 11 6.38 5.90 15.13
N LEU A 12 6.40 4.74 14.47
CA LEU A 12 7.30 3.64 14.84
C LEU A 12 8.77 4.00 14.58
N ALA A 13 9.07 4.70 13.48
CA ALA A 13 10.43 5.14 13.18
C ALA A 13 10.95 6.17 14.20
N VAL A 14 10.10 7.10 14.66
CA VAL A 14 10.45 8.07 15.70
C VAL A 14 10.55 7.41 17.08
N GLY A 15 9.61 6.53 17.41
CA GLY A 15 9.53 5.89 18.73
C GLY A 15 10.59 4.81 18.96
N TYR A 16 10.97 4.07 17.92
CA TYR A 16 11.81 2.86 18.04
C TYR A 16 12.89 2.73 16.97
N GLY A 17 12.89 3.57 15.93
CA GLY A 17 13.86 3.51 14.84
C GLY A 17 15.19 4.17 15.16
N GLY A 18 16.19 3.91 14.32
CA GLY A 18 17.46 4.64 14.36
C GLY A 18 17.28 6.07 13.85
N SER A 19 18.03 7.03 14.42
CA SER A 19 17.96 8.44 14.05
C SER A 19 18.53 8.76 12.67
N GLU A 20 19.33 7.85 12.08
CA GLU A 20 20.00 8.04 10.80
C GLU A 20 19.91 6.80 9.91
N SER A 21 19.80 7.03 8.59
CA SER A 21 19.84 5.96 7.59
C SER A 21 21.28 5.66 7.16
N ARG A 22 21.60 4.37 7.05
CA ARG A 22 22.86 3.89 6.45
C ARG A 22 22.74 3.59 4.95
N TYR A 23 21.51 3.45 4.44
CA TYR A 23 21.23 3.16 3.04
C TYR A 23 21.53 4.38 2.18
N LYS A 24 22.33 4.21 1.12
CA LYS A 24 22.82 5.29 0.24
C LYS A 24 22.59 5.01 -1.24
N GLU A 25 22.14 3.81 -1.57
CA GLU A 25 21.86 3.35 -2.90
C GLU A 25 20.55 3.95 -3.42
N GLU A 26 20.28 3.78 -4.72
CA GLU A 26 19.01 4.20 -5.28
C GLU A 26 17.87 3.38 -4.67
N LYS A 27 16.75 4.06 -4.42
CA LYS A 27 15.54 3.40 -3.92
C LYS A 27 14.73 2.94 -5.12
N ARG A 28 14.12 1.76 -5.01
CA ARG A 28 13.10 1.31 -5.96
C ARG A 28 11.99 2.35 -6.11
N VAL A 29 11.43 2.43 -7.31
CA VAL A 29 10.27 3.25 -7.63
C VAL A 29 9.20 2.34 -8.21
N VAL A 30 7.98 2.48 -7.70
CA VAL A 30 6.79 1.78 -8.17
C VAL A 30 5.86 2.79 -8.79
N PHE A 31 5.46 2.54 -10.04
CA PHE A 31 4.53 3.40 -10.77
C PHE A 31 3.11 3.32 -10.20
N HIS A 32 2.39 4.43 -10.37
CA HIS A 32 0.99 4.56 -9.97
C HIS A 32 0.12 3.51 -10.67
N LYS A 33 -0.99 3.18 -10.04
CA LYS A 33 -1.99 2.25 -10.56
C LYS A 33 -3.35 2.91 -10.49
N ASN A 34 -4.15 2.77 -11.54
CA ASN A 34 -5.53 3.20 -11.52
C ASN A 34 -6.39 2.01 -11.11
N VAL A 35 -7.05 2.14 -9.95
CA VAL A 35 -7.86 1.08 -9.35
C VAL A 35 -9.30 1.51 -9.09
N GLY A 36 -9.73 2.61 -9.72
CA GLY A 36 -11.05 3.19 -9.51
C GLY A 36 -10.99 4.57 -8.84
N PRO A 37 -12.15 5.19 -8.60
CA PRO A 37 -12.24 6.59 -8.18
C PRO A 37 -12.10 6.82 -6.67
N LEU A 38 -12.21 5.77 -5.85
CA LEU A 38 -12.27 5.91 -4.39
C LEU A 38 -10.89 5.80 -3.71
N ILE A 39 -10.03 4.90 -4.20
CA ILE A 39 -8.70 4.67 -3.64
C ILE A 39 -7.65 5.24 -4.60
N SER A 40 -6.86 6.20 -4.12
CA SER A 40 -5.72 6.72 -4.86
C SER A 40 -4.49 5.82 -4.67
N MET A 41 -4.10 5.10 -5.72
CA MET A 41 -2.84 4.34 -5.77
C MET A 41 -1.76 5.09 -6.60
N GLU A 42 -1.71 6.41 -6.45
CA GLU A 42 -0.71 7.28 -7.09
C GLU A 42 0.69 7.10 -6.49
N GLU A 43 0.77 6.79 -5.20
CA GLU A 43 1.99 6.89 -4.40
C GLU A 43 2.50 5.50 -3.95
N MET A 44 2.42 4.51 -4.83
CA MET A 44 2.71 3.10 -4.51
C MET A 44 4.16 2.81 -4.12
N THR A 45 5.08 3.74 -4.38
CA THR A 45 6.46 3.66 -3.86
C THR A 45 6.50 3.72 -2.33
N ARG A 46 5.46 4.28 -1.67
CA ARG A 46 5.34 4.34 -0.21
C ARG A 46 4.84 3.04 0.41
N CYS A 47 4.22 2.16 -0.37
CA CYS A 47 3.70 0.89 0.14
C CYS A 47 4.85 -0.01 0.63
N ILE A 48 4.73 -0.52 1.85
CA ILE A 48 5.70 -1.41 2.49
C ILE A 48 5.39 -2.90 2.29
N HIS A 49 4.39 -3.24 1.47
CA HIS A 49 3.92 -4.61 1.23
C HIS A 49 3.51 -5.39 2.48
N CYS A 50 2.89 -4.72 3.46
CA CYS A 50 2.36 -5.37 4.66
C CYS A 50 1.12 -6.25 4.41
N THR A 51 0.59 -6.23 3.19
CA THR A 51 -0.58 -6.98 2.69
C THR A 51 -1.89 -6.78 3.49
N ARG A 52 -1.99 -5.72 4.32
CA ARG A 52 -3.22 -5.40 5.08
C ARG A 52 -4.42 -5.14 4.16
N CYS A 53 -4.26 -4.34 3.11
CA CYS A 53 -5.33 -4.05 2.16
C CYS A 53 -5.80 -5.31 1.39
N VAL A 54 -4.86 -6.17 0.98
CA VAL A 54 -5.17 -7.45 0.31
C VAL A 54 -6.00 -8.35 1.21
N ARG A 55 -5.58 -8.51 2.47
CA ARG A 55 -6.32 -9.32 3.45
C ARG A 55 -7.66 -8.71 3.80
N PHE A 56 -7.76 -7.40 3.94
CA PHE A 56 -9.05 -6.74 4.17
C PHE A 56 -10.03 -7.00 3.04
N GLY A 57 -9.59 -6.87 1.79
CA GLY A 57 -10.39 -7.22 0.61
C GLY A 57 -10.95 -8.63 0.72
N GLN A 58 -10.07 -9.61 0.95
CA GLN A 58 -10.43 -11.01 1.01
C GLN A 58 -11.27 -11.41 2.23
N GLU A 59 -10.92 -10.92 3.42
CA GLU A 59 -11.43 -11.43 4.70
C GLU A 59 -12.60 -10.60 5.24
N VAL A 60 -12.64 -9.30 4.97
CA VAL A 60 -13.66 -8.38 5.54
C VAL A 60 -14.62 -7.86 4.47
N ALA A 61 -14.08 -7.32 3.38
CA ALA A 61 -14.90 -6.89 2.25
C ALA A 61 -15.48 -8.08 1.47
N GLY A 62 -14.89 -9.28 1.62
CA GLY A 62 -15.35 -10.51 0.98
C GLY A 62 -15.09 -10.58 -0.52
N VAL A 63 -14.30 -9.66 -1.08
CA VAL A 63 -13.96 -9.60 -2.50
C VAL A 63 -12.45 -9.49 -2.67
N MET A 64 -11.87 -10.47 -3.37
CA MET A 64 -10.43 -10.51 -3.65
C MET A 64 -10.09 -9.66 -4.88
N GLU A 65 -10.02 -8.34 -4.69
CA GLU A 65 -9.79 -7.38 -5.78
C GLU A 65 -8.32 -6.98 -5.90
N LEU A 66 -7.61 -6.96 -4.77
CA LEU A 66 -6.17 -6.66 -4.68
C LEU A 66 -5.36 -7.95 -4.47
N GLY A 67 -4.15 -7.96 -5.04
CA GLY A 67 -3.17 -9.01 -4.85
C GLY A 67 -1.74 -8.47 -4.89
N MET A 68 -0.79 -9.32 -4.53
CA MET A 68 0.64 -9.02 -4.65
C MET A 68 1.21 -9.79 -5.84
N LEU A 69 1.72 -9.06 -6.84
CA LEU A 69 2.42 -9.63 -7.98
C LEU A 69 3.93 -9.62 -7.75
N ASN A 70 4.64 -10.36 -8.60
CA ASN A 70 6.11 -10.49 -8.62
C ASN A 70 6.68 -11.03 -7.28
N ARG A 71 8.00 -10.87 -7.09
CA ARG A 71 8.72 -11.37 -5.92
C ARG A 71 9.87 -10.43 -5.54
N GLY A 72 10.13 -10.34 -4.24
CA GLY A 72 11.27 -9.61 -3.70
C GLY A 72 11.09 -8.10 -3.85
N GLU A 73 12.13 -7.41 -4.29
CA GLU A 73 12.10 -5.95 -4.46
C GLU A 73 11.10 -5.48 -5.53
N HIS A 74 10.83 -6.35 -6.52
CA HIS A 74 9.88 -6.10 -7.59
C HIS A 74 8.43 -6.42 -7.22
N SER A 75 8.16 -6.82 -5.96
CA SER A 75 6.80 -7.05 -5.50
C SER A 75 5.97 -5.77 -5.57
N GLU A 76 4.72 -5.91 -6.00
CA GLU A 76 3.79 -4.80 -6.14
C GLU A 76 2.38 -5.23 -5.77
N ILE A 77 1.70 -4.39 -4.98
CA ILE A 77 0.26 -4.53 -4.77
C ILE A 77 -0.46 -3.93 -5.98
N THR A 78 -1.38 -4.69 -6.57
CA THR A 78 -2.16 -4.29 -7.74
C THR A 78 -3.53 -4.94 -7.71
N THR A 79 -4.45 -4.44 -8.54
CA THR A 79 -5.68 -5.16 -8.85
C THR A 79 -5.43 -6.37 -9.74
N PHE A 80 -6.39 -7.30 -9.75
CA PHE A 80 -6.46 -8.33 -10.78
C PHE A 80 -6.62 -7.67 -12.17
N VAL A 81 -5.97 -8.24 -13.19
CA VAL A 81 -5.75 -7.58 -14.50
C VAL A 81 -7.03 -6.95 -15.07
N GLY A 82 -7.01 -5.63 -15.25
CA GLY A 82 -8.10 -4.86 -15.87
C GLY A 82 -9.30 -4.59 -14.97
N GLN A 83 -9.22 -4.92 -13.68
CA GLN A 83 -10.30 -4.68 -12.72
C GLN A 83 -10.02 -3.46 -11.84
N THR A 84 -11.11 -2.83 -11.41
CA THR A 84 -11.15 -1.79 -10.37
C THR A 84 -11.46 -2.43 -9.02
N VAL A 85 -11.28 -1.66 -7.94
CA VAL A 85 -11.74 -2.02 -6.60
C VAL A 85 -13.16 -1.47 -6.47
N ASP A 86 -14.13 -2.37 -6.47
CA ASP A 86 -15.56 -2.04 -6.58
C ASP A 86 -16.34 -2.32 -5.28
N SER A 87 -15.72 -2.98 -4.29
CA SER A 87 -16.37 -3.23 -3.00
C SER A 87 -16.88 -1.93 -2.36
N GLU A 88 -18.08 -1.96 -1.76
CA GLU A 88 -18.63 -0.83 -1.02
C GLU A 88 -17.81 -0.46 0.23
N LEU A 89 -16.99 -1.40 0.71
CA LEU A 89 -16.10 -1.22 1.87
C LEU A 89 -14.68 -0.79 1.47
N SER A 90 -14.40 -0.62 0.18
CA SER A 90 -13.06 -0.31 -0.37
C SER A 90 -12.41 0.93 0.24
N GLY A 91 -13.19 1.98 0.55
CA GLY A 91 -12.66 3.21 1.18
C GLY A 91 -11.95 2.98 2.51
N ASN A 92 -12.36 1.97 3.28
CA ASN A 92 -11.72 1.64 4.57
C ASN A 92 -10.30 1.09 4.40
N MET A 93 -9.89 0.71 3.18
CA MET A 93 -8.50 0.31 2.90
C MET A 93 -7.52 1.48 3.05
N ILE A 94 -7.98 2.73 2.94
CA ILE A 94 -7.16 3.93 3.13
C ILE A 94 -6.78 4.06 4.60
N ASP A 95 -7.76 3.94 5.52
CA ASP A 95 -7.51 4.01 6.96
C ASP A 95 -6.65 2.84 7.46
N LEU A 96 -6.74 1.69 6.79
CA LEU A 96 -5.91 0.52 7.07
C LEU A 96 -4.47 0.66 6.56
N CYS A 97 -4.20 1.55 5.61
CA CYS A 97 -2.91 1.68 4.95
C CYS A 97 -1.93 2.46 5.82
#